data_AF-A0A9N9NX72-F1
#
_entry.id   AF-A0A9N9NX72-F1
#
_cell.length_a   1.000
_cell.length_b   1.000
_cell.length_c   1.000
_cell.angle_alpha   90.00
_cell.angle_beta   90.00
_cell.angle_gamma   90.00
#
_symmetry.space_group_name_H-M   'P 1'
#
loop_
_entity.id
_entity.type
_entity.pdbx_description
1 polymer ?
#
loop_
_entity_poly.entity_id
_entity_poly.type
_entity_poly.pdbx_seq_one_letter_code
_entity_poly.pdbx_strand_id
1 'polypeptide(L)'
;FASIKVNPQKSTLVTNLIALDKTIIFDNEQLTVITNGTLIKYLEAWFSTNRKPTLVQKEIMAEAVINLKKLQFTHITEKQAIYIINSVITPHLLY
;
A
#
# COMPACT_ATOMS: atom_id res chain seq x y z
N PHE A 1 -6.19 -19.20 18.50
CA PHE A 1 -6.29 -17.75 18.26
C PHE A 1 -4.89 -17.17 18.32
N ALA A 2 -4.36 -16.67 17.20
CA ALA A 2 -3.04 -16.05 17.20
C ALA A 2 -3.10 -14.77 18.05
N SER A 3 -2.16 -14.60 18.98
CA SER A 3 -2.03 -13.37 19.78
C SER A 3 -1.61 -12.24 18.84
N ILE A 4 -2.59 -11.53 18.28
CA ILE A 4 -2.37 -10.31 17.50
C ILE A 4 -1.77 -9.29 18.48
N LYS A 5 -0.49 -8.99 18.29
CA LYS A 5 0.22 -7.93 19.01
C LYS A 5 0.37 -6.72 18.11
N VAL A 6 0.34 -5.54 18.71
CA VAL A 6 0.63 -4.29 18.02
C VAL A 6 2.11 -4.26 17.66
N ASN A 7 2.41 -3.68 16.50
CA ASN A 7 3.78 -3.40 16.11
C ASN A 7 3.84 -1.90 15.79
N PRO A 8 4.48 -1.05 16.62
CA PRO A 8 4.45 0.40 16.43
C PRO A 8 5.06 0.85 15.10
N GLN A 9 5.93 0.02 14.51
CA GLN A 9 6.58 0.32 13.23
C GLN A 9 5.72 -0.06 12.02
N LYS A 10 4.69 -0.89 12.19
CA LYS A 10 3.83 -1.39 11.11
C LYS A 10 2.34 -1.10 11.31
N SER A 11 1.95 -0.73 12.52
CA SER A 11 0.59 -0.40 12.89
C SER A 11 0.36 1.09 12.73
N THR A 12 -0.73 1.46 12.05
CA THR A 12 -1.05 2.85 11.75
C THR A 12 -2.45 3.18 12.24
N LEU A 13 -2.59 4.26 13.00
CA LEU A 13 -3.88 4.76 13.45
C LEU A 13 -4.42 5.82 12.48
N VAL A 14 -5.61 5.57 11.93
CA VAL A 14 -6.31 6.50 11.03
C VAL A 14 -7.63 6.93 11.68
N THR A 15 -7.95 8.22 11.59
CA THR A 15 -9.23 8.77 12.07
C THR A 15 -9.84 9.72 11.05
N ASN A 16 -11.16 9.79 11.03
CA ASN A 16 -11.93 10.75 10.23
C ASN A 16 -12.02 12.14 10.88
N LEU A 17 -11.51 12.28 12.11
CA LEU A 17 -11.54 13.52 12.88
C LEU A 17 -10.32 14.39 12.55
N ILE A 18 -10.51 15.70 12.45
CA ILE A 18 -9.48 16.67 12.04
C ILE A 18 -8.40 16.89 13.13
N ALA A 19 -8.52 16.25 14.29
CA ALA A 19 -7.59 16.44 15.41
C ALA A 19 -6.26 15.71 15.18
N LEU A 20 -5.16 16.46 15.08
CA LEU A 20 -3.80 15.95 14.80
C LEU A 20 -3.18 15.15 15.97
N ASP A 21 -3.55 15.42 17.22
CA ASP A 21 -2.80 14.90 18.38
C ASP A 21 -3.51 13.75 19.11
N LYS A 22 -4.41 13.06 18.41
CA LYS A 22 -5.09 11.92 19.03
C LYS A 22 -4.17 10.73 19.11
N THR A 23 -4.18 10.13 20.28
CA THR A 23 -3.40 8.94 20.62
C THR A 23 -4.34 7.91 21.22
N ILE A 24 -4.18 6.65 20.86
CA ILE A 24 -4.82 5.54 21.58
C ILE A 24 -3.75 4.66 22.23
N ILE A 25 -4.09 4.05 23.35
CA ILE A 25 -3.31 2.97 23.94
C ILE A 25 -3.97 1.67 23.50
N PHE A 26 -3.26 0.85 22.75
CA PHE A 26 -3.72 -0.46 22.30
C PHE A 26 -2.61 -1.48 22.62
N ASP A 27 -2.95 -2.53 23.37
CA ASP A 27 -1.99 -3.56 23.84
C ASP A 27 -0.76 -2.99 24.56
N ASN A 28 -0.96 -2.04 25.48
CA ASN A 28 0.08 -1.28 26.18
C ASN A 28 1.03 -0.47 25.28
N GLU A 29 0.74 -0.35 23.99
CA GLU A 29 1.49 0.49 23.05
C GLU A 29 0.72 1.76 22.69
N GLN A 30 1.46 2.86 22.59
CA GLN A 30 0.93 4.16 22.24
C GLN A 30 0.96 4.35 20.71
N LEU A 31 -0.22 4.45 20.09
CA LEU A 31 -0.34 4.71 18.66
C LEU A 31 -0.82 6.15 18.43
N THR A 32 -0.05 6.90 17.64
CA THR A 32 -0.40 8.26 17.24
C THR A 32 -1.15 8.27 15.92
N VAL A 33 -2.12 9.17 15.80
CA VAL A 33 -2.83 9.42 14.54
C VAL A 33 -1.83 9.94 13.50
N ILE A 34 -1.87 9.36 12.30
CA ILE A 34 -1.14 9.91 11.17
C ILE A 34 -1.83 11.16 10.62
N THR A 35 -1.01 12.08 10.12
CA THR A 35 -1.48 13.34 9.56
C THR A 35 -2.44 13.12 8.38
N ASN A 36 -3.40 14.05 8.23
CA ASN A 36 -4.27 14.07 7.07
C ASN A 36 -3.45 14.35 5.79
N GLY A 37 -3.66 13.57 4.75
CA GLY A 37 -2.88 13.64 3.51
C GLY A 37 -1.70 12.67 3.45
N THR A 38 -1.39 11.96 4.53
CA THR A 38 -0.34 10.93 4.52
C THR A 38 -0.78 9.71 3.70
N LEU A 39 0.18 9.16 2.95
CA LEU A 39 0.04 7.94 2.16
C LEU A 39 0.54 6.74 2.96
N ILE A 40 -0.18 5.63 2.90
CA ILE A 40 0.15 4.40 3.60
C ILE A 40 0.13 3.26 2.58
N LYS A 41 1.12 2.37 2.62
CA LYS A 41 1.08 1.11 1.87
C LYS A 41 0.75 -0.02 2.84
N TYR A 42 -0.36 -0.72 2.61
CA TYR A 42 -0.76 -1.87 3.42
C TYR A 42 -1.19 -3.01 2.49
N LEU A 43 -0.62 -4.20 2.69
CA LEU A 43 -0.82 -5.35 1.79
C LEU A 43 -0.64 -4.97 0.31
N GLU A 44 0.43 -4.21 0.03
CA GLU A 44 0.79 -3.72 -1.31
C GLU A 44 -0.19 -2.72 -1.95
N ALA A 45 -1.31 -2.41 -1.30
CA ALA A 45 -2.24 -1.37 -1.73
C ALA A 45 -1.91 -0.02 -1.09
N TRP A 46 -2.01 1.04 -1.90
CA TRP A 46 -1.86 2.42 -1.43
C TRP A 46 -3.17 2.99 -0.90
N PHE A 47 -3.11 3.56 0.29
CA PHE A 47 -4.20 4.25 0.97
C PHE A 47 -3.79 5.69 1.28
N SER A 48 -4.77 6.59 1.39
CA SER A 48 -4.56 7.93 1.89
C SER A 48 -5.65 8.30 2.88
N THR A 49 -5.28 9.12 3.85
CA THR A 49 -6.23 9.77 4.77
C THR A 49 -6.94 10.96 4.13
N ASN A 50 -6.49 11.40 2.94
CA ASN A 50 -7.15 12.44 2.16
C ASN A 50 -8.42 11.91 1.49
N ARG A 51 -9.46 12.74 1.42
CA ARG A 51 -10.68 12.46 0.65
C ARG A 51 -10.45 12.47 -0.86
N LYS A 52 -9.41 13.15 -1.33
CA LYS A 52 -9.06 13.22 -2.75
C LYS A 52 -8.14 12.06 -3.13
N PRO A 53 -8.50 11.23 -4.12
CA PRO A 53 -7.69 10.08 -4.52
C PRO A 53 -6.44 10.47 -5.33
N THR A 54 -6.28 11.75 -5.68
CA THR A 54 -5.21 12.25 -6.57
C THR A 54 -3.80 11.88 -6.08
N LEU A 55 -3.56 11.89 -4.77
CA LEU A 55 -2.26 11.49 -4.20
C LEU A 55 -1.99 10.00 -4.38
N VAL A 56 -2.99 9.16 -4.09
CA VAL A 56 -2.89 7.69 -4.25
C VAL A 56 -2.68 7.32 -5.72
N GLN A 57 -3.47 7.93 -6.61
CA GLN A 57 -3.36 7.70 -8.06
C GLN A 57 -1.97 8.08 -8.58
N LYS A 58 -1.41 9.20 -8.12
CA LYS A 58 -0.06 9.63 -8.50
C LYS A 58 1.00 8.61 -8.08
N GLU A 59 0.93 8.09 -6.86
CA GLU A 59 1.87 7.07 -6.40
C GLU A 59 1.71 5.74 -7.15
N ILE A 60 0.48 5.30 -7.40
CA ILE A 60 0.21 4.09 -8.19
C ILE A 60 0.80 4.24 -9.60
N MET A 61 0.60 5.38 -10.25
CA MET A 61 1.18 5.63 -11.57
C MET A 61 2.71 5.69 -11.53
N ALA A 62 3.30 6.31 -10.51
CA ALA A 62 4.75 6.36 -10.35
C ALA A 62 5.35 4.95 -10.20
N GLU A 63 4.75 4.11 -9.35
CA GLU A 63 5.16 2.72 -9.15
C GLU A 63 5.02 1.90 -10.44
N ALA A 64 3.91 2.07 -11.18
CA ALA A 64 3.71 1.43 -12.47
C ALA A 64 4.80 1.83 -13.48
N VAL A 65 5.12 3.12 -13.60
CA VAL A 65 6.17 3.61 -14.50
C VAL A 65 7.54 3.04 -14.13
N ILE A 66 7.87 2.98 -12.83
CA ILE A 66 9.14 2.40 -12.35
C ILE A 66 9.22 0.92 -12.72
N ASN A 67 8.14 0.16 -12.51
CA ASN A 67 8.11 -1.27 -12.80
C ASN A 67 8.16 -1.55 -14.31
N LEU A 68 7.49 -0.73 -15.13
CA LEU A 68 7.60 -0.80 -16.60
C LEU A 68 9.03 -0.54 -17.07
N LYS A 69 9.71 0.46 -16.52
CA LYS A 69 11.13 0.72 -16.83
C LYS A 69 12.00 -0.48 -16.46
N LYS A 70 11.83 -1.04 -15.26
CA LYS A 70 12.57 -2.25 -14.86
C LYS A 70 12.33 -3.39 -15.85
N LEU A 71 11.08 -3.62 -16.24
CA LEU A 71 10.70 -4.67 -17.18
C LEU A 71 11.32 -4.47 -18.56
N GLN A 72 11.43 -3.22 -19.05
CA GLN A 72 12.14 -2.93 -20.31
C GLN A 72 13.62 -3.34 -20.29
N PHE A 73 14.28 -3.27 -19.12
CA PHE A 73 15.67 -3.69 -18.96
C PHE A 73 15.82 -5.17 -18.57
N THR A 74 14.72 -5.87 -18.26
CA THR A 74 14.79 -7.30 -17.97
C THR A 74 14.86 -8.11 -19.26
N HIS A 75 15.84 -9.01 -19.36
CA HIS A 75 15.94 -9.98 -20.45
C HIS A 75 14.89 -11.09 -20.29
N ILE A 76 13.64 -10.77 -20.56
CA ILE A 76 12.51 -11.71 -20.57
C ILE A 76 12.27 -12.13 -22.01
N THR A 77 12.22 -13.45 -22.26
CA THR A 77 11.83 -13.99 -23.57
C THR A 77 10.32 -13.88 -23.76
N GLU A 78 9.87 -13.82 -25.01
CA GLU A 78 8.44 -13.72 -25.34
C GLU A 78 7.61 -14.82 -24.65
N LYS A 79 8.09 -16.07 -24.62
CA LYS A 79 7.42 -17.18 -23.93
C LYS A 79 7.27 -16.95 -22.42
N GLN A 80 8.29 -16.39 -21.77
CA GLN A 80 8.25 -16.05 -20.34
C GLN A 80 7.26 -14.91 -20.07
N ALA A 81 7.20 -13.91 -20.95
CA ALA A 81 6.23 -12.82 -20.83
C ALA A 81 4.79 -13.34 -20.94
N ILE A 82 4.50 -14.19 -21.94
CA ILE A 82 3.18 -14.83 -22.10
C ILE A 82 2.81 -15.65 -20.86
N TYR A 83 3.76 -16.42 -20.33
CA TYR A 83 3.53 -17.22 -19.11
C TYR A 83 3.19 -16.35 -17.89
N ILE A 84 3.94 -15.27 -17.66
CA ILE A 84 3.72 -14.34 -16.53
C ILE A 84 2.35 -13.66 -16.67
N ILE A 85 1.99 -13.20 -17.88
CA ILE A 85 0.69 -12.57 -18.13
C ILE A 85 -0.44 -13.55 -17.81
N ASN A 86 -0.40 -14.76 -18.38
CA ASN A 86 -1.50 -15.72 -18.27
C ASN A 86 -1.60 -16.38 -16.89
N SER A 87 -0.47 -16.64 -16.24
CA SER A 87 -0.42 -17.44 -15.01
C SER A 87 -0.37 -16.61 -13.74
N VAL A 88 0.02 -15.33 -13.83
CA VAL A 88 0.20 -14.45 -12.66
C VAL A 88 -0.68 -13.21 -12.77
N ILE A 89 -0.58 -12.44 -13.86
CA ILE A 89 -1.28 -11.15 -13.97
C ILE A 89 -2.79 -11.33 -14.15
N THR A 90 -3.22 -12.11 -15.14
CA THR A 90 -4.66 -12.29 -15.44
C THR A 90 -5.43 -12.89 -14.25
N PRO A 91 -4.93 -13.94 -13.57
CA PRO A 91 -5.61 -14.46 -12.38
C PRO A 91 -5.73 -13.41 -11.27
N HIS A 92 -4.69 -12.62 -11.00
CA HIS A 92 -4.73 -11.57 -9.98
C HIS A 92 -5.66 -10.39 -10.31
N LEU A 93 -5.98 -10.15 -11.58
CA LEU A 93 -6.95 -9.12 -11.98
C LEU A 93 -8.42 -9.58 -11.86
N LEU A 94 -8.66 -10.89 -11.77
CA LEU A 94 -10.01 -11.46 -11.68
C LEU A 94 -10.51 -11.61 -10.24
N TYR A 95 -9.62 -11.51 -9.25
CA TYR A 95 -9.94 -11.48 -7.81
C TYR A 95 -10.08 -10.05 -7.32
#